data_AF-A0A922WKU7-F1
#
_entry.id   AF-A0A922WKU7-F1
#
_cell.length_a   1.000
_cell.length_b   1.000
_cell.length_c   1.000
_cell.angle_alpha   90.00
_cell.angle_beta   90.00
_cell.angle_gamma   90.00
#
_symmetry.space_group_name_H-M   'P 1'
#
loop_
_entity.id
_entity.type
_entity.pdbx_description
1 polymer ?
#
loop_
_entity_poly.entity_id
_entity_poly.type
_entity_poly.pdbx_seq_one_letter_code
_entity_poly.pdbx_strand_id
1 'polypeptide(L)'
;MDPPCLPPHSTRMSRMLRRISQNVLVIGILPLFTLGCGGNSTATPTAQTTSSGNSSSDSLPVITPGSSGGGLPVASIAAPGPKDDDEDEESLDATPDTPEPEKGTPEWAVREILTIRLMPYPVIEPAASGDAAAQEKLQQKLEEQKKLRTERNQQIITLATGALAATAKDPAQERLFTVAAHHLLESHLQLALQGDADSTAALYDIATVFYERRPESDAAAEAQMTVASLAHSNALRSATAEPKWLVELSRQSQLYATRFPKETAKSLPLLLAAATSCELNQQPEEALACYRLIEQKFPNTPEAQQIANILRRIDLPGKSLELAGPALDGNFITMDEYRGKAVLVVFWSTASKPFRDQLPQLTELAKKYEKYCTVVGVNLDLEESAIDRFLEETGVAWPQIFHSERAKRGWSHPLATHYGINTIPTIWLVDPQGVVVSTNIEAATLEPVLRETLLKHMRAAKAQESNNN
;
A
#
# COMPACT_ATOMS: atom_id res chain seq x y z
N MET A 1 67.68 -9.58 -40.29
CA MET A 1 66.90 -10.50 -39.44
C MET A 1 65.74 -9.71 -38.90
N ASP A 2 64.56 -10.31 -38.86
CA ASP A 2 63.33 -9.62 -38.48
C ASP A 2 63.25 -9.35 -36.96
N PRO A 3 62.42 -8.39 -36.52
CA PRO A 3 62.30 -7.91 -35.13
C PRO A 3 61.01 -8.54 -34.52
N PRO A 4 60.13 -7.90 -33.71
CA PRO A 4 60.19 -6.71 -32.84
C PRO A 4 60.07 -7.13 -31.34
N CYS A 5 59.61 -6.39 -30.31
CA CYS A 5 58.78 -5.17 -30.19
C CYS A 5 59.15 -4.29 -28.97
N LEU A 6 58.79 -3.01 -29.09
CA LEU A 6 58.38 -2.11 -28.00
C LEU A 6 56.84 -1.85 -28.14
N PRO A 7 56.14 -1.18 -27.20
CA PRO A 7 54.69 -1.29 -27.06
C PRO A 7 53.88 -0.27 -27.89
N PRO A 8 52.53 -0.35 -27.84
CA PRO A 8 51.67 0.81 -28.00
C PRO A 8 50.75 1.07 -26.79
N HIS A 9 50.15 2.27 -26.77
CA HIS A 9 49.24 2.76 -25.72
C HIS A 9 47.77 2.32 -25.90
N SER A 10 47.01 2.46 -24.80
CA SER A 10 45.62 2.93 -24.74
C SER A 10 44.43 1.95 -24.98
N THR A 11 43.33 2.31 -24.30
CA THR A 11 41.91 2.17 -24.72
C THR A 11 41.03 1.09 -24.07
N ARG A 12 40.33 1.52 -23.00
CA ARG A 12 38.92 1.22 -22.61
C ARG A 12 38.42 -0.23 -22.35
N MET A 13 37.55 -0.27 -21.31
CA MET A 13 36.27 -1.00 -21.19
C MET A 13 36.21 -2.47 -20.72
N SER A 14 35.10 -2.73 -20.01
CA SER A 14 34.45 -4.04 -19.77
C SER A 14 35.09 -5.02 -18.78
N ARG A 15 34.76 -4.86 -17.49
CA ARG A 15 33.95 -5.82 -16.68
C ARG A 15 33.94 -5.46 -15.18
N MET A 16 33.17 -4.43 -14.80
CA MET A 16 32.90 -4.09 -13.39
C MET A 16 31.40 -3.86 -13.14
N LEU A 17 30.56 -4.75 -13.67
CA LEU A 17 29.10 -4.71 -13.54
C LEU A 17 28.53 -6.12 -13.36
N ARG A 18 28.28 -6.53 -12.10
CA ARG A 18 27.27 -7.54 -11.70
C ARG A 18 27.21 -7.73 -10.16
N ARG A 19 26.68 -6.73 -9.46
CA ARG A 19 26.00 -6.80 -8.15
C ARG A 19 25.44 -5.40 -7.82
N ILE A 20 24.50 -5.34 -6.88
CA ILE A 20 23.74 -4.12 -6.47
C ILE A 20 22.83 -3.57 -7.58
N SER A 21 21.64 -4.15 -7.72
CA SER A 21 20.40 -3.39 -8.00
C SER A 21 19.18 -4.31 -7.79
N GLN A 22 18.66 -4.34 -6.55
CA GLN A 22 17.35 -4.94 -6.26
C GLN A 22 16.77 -4.45 -4.91
N ASN A 23 16.85 -3.13 -4.65
CA ASN A 23 16.09 -2.50 -3.57
C ASN A 23 14.77 -1.95 -4.15
N VAL A 24 13.78 -2.83 -4.31
CA VAL A 24 12.38 -2.39 -4.38
C VAL A 24 11.94 -2.08 -2.95
N LEU A 25 11.50 -0.85 -2.70
CA LEU A 25 10.97 -0.46 -1.38
C LEU A 25 9.57 -1.05 -1.19
N VAL A 26 9.52 -2.33 -0.81
CA VAL A 26 8.28 -2.92 -0.28
C VAL A 26 7.98 -2.25 1.05
N ILE A 27 6.83 -1.56 1.14
CA ILE A 27 6.32 -1.04 2.41
C ILE A 27 5.82 -2.24 3.23
N GLY A 28 6.74 -2.80 4.02
CA GLY A 28 6.48 -3.99 4.84
C GLY A 28 5.62 -3.67 6.05
N ILE A 29 4.30 -3.85 5.92
CA ILE A 29 3.41 -3.95 7.08
C ILE A 29 3.68 -5.32 7.74
N LEU A 30 4.46 -5.31 8.82
CA LEU A 30 4.68 -6.50 9.65
C LEU A 30 3.42 -6.81 10.48
N PRO A 31 3.07 -8.08 10.72
CA PRO A 31 1.97 -8.44 11.61
C PRO A 31 2.37 -8.19 13.07
N LEU A 32 1.65 -7.30 13.76
CA LEU A 32 1.81 -7.10 15.20
C LEU A 32 0.89 -8.04 16.00
N PHE A 33 1.49 -9.07 16.60
CA PHE A 33 0.93 -9.81 17.72
C PHE A 33 2.03 -10.06 18.76
N THR A 34 2.06 -9.27 19.83
CA THR A 34 2.47 -9.63 21.22
C THR A 34 2.55 -8.37 22.10
N LEU A 35 2.30 -8.55 23.40
CA LEU A 35 2.54 -7.56 24.47
C LEU A 35 4.04 -7.56 24.84
N GLY A 36 4.62 -6.56 25.52
CA GLY A 36 4.10 -5.34 26.12
C GLY A 36 5.21 -4.60 26.90
N CYS A 37 4.84 -3.76 27.87
CA CYS A 37 5.73 -3.18 28.90
C CYS A 37 6.77 -2.10 28.43
N GLY A 38 6.52 -0.81 28.74
CA GLY A 38 7.33 0.40 28.40
C GLY A 38 8.12 1.12 29.52
N GLY A 39 7.68 2.29 30.01
CA GLY A 39 8.39 3.09 31.06
C GLY A 39 7.72 4.44 31.38
N ASN A 40 7.62 4.87 32.65
CA ASN A 40 6.87 6.09 33.05
C ASN A 40 7.65 7.12 33.90
N SER A 41 7.33 8.40 33.76
CA SER A 41 7.62 9.48 34.72
C SER A 41 6.70 10.70 34.50
N THR A 42 6.27 11.32 35.59
CA THR A 42 5.11 12.21 35.66
C THR A 42 5.41 13.71 35.59
N ALA A 43 4.51 14.50 34.97
CA ALA A 43 4.10 15.82 35.47
C ALA A 43 2.79 16.32 34.81
N THR A 44 1.88 16.89 35.60
CA THR A 44 0.72 17.70 35.13
C THR A 44 0.88 19.12 35.69
N PRO A 45 0.27 20.16 35.09
CA PRO A 45 -0.96 20.68 35.74
C PRO A 45 -2.02 21.30 34.78
N THR A 46 -3.16 21.62 35.41
CA THR A 46 -4.38 22.35 34.99
C THR A 46 -4.36 23.33 33.82
N ALA A 47 -5.52 23.42 33.14
CA ALA A 47 -5.84 24.36 32.05
C ALA A 47 -6.27 25.77 32.50
N GLN A 48 -6.23 26.73 31.56
CA GLN A 48 -6.98 28.00 31.61
C GLN A 48 -7.37 28.46 30.18
N THR A 49 -8.36 29.35 30.08
CA THR A 49 -9.10 29.64 28.84
C THR A 49 -8.99 31.11 28.41
N THR A 50 -8.61 31.38 27.16
CA THR A 50 -8.85 32.67 26.46
C THR A 50 -9.01 32.46 24.95
N SER A 51 -9.68 33.40 24.28
CA SER A 51 -10.24 33.26 22.92
C SER A 51 -9.47 33.99 21.82
N SER A 52 -9.39 33.41 20.61
CA SER A 52 -9.61 34.11 19.32
C SER A 52 -9.35 33.21 18.10
N GLY A 53 -10.12 33.37 17.00
CA GLY A 53 -9.62 33.09 15.64
C GLY A 53 -10.30 31.96 14.85
N ASN A 54 -10.65 32.28 13.60
CA ASN A 54 -11.38 31.49 12.60
C ASN A 54 -10.74 30.15 12.12
N SER A 55 -11.61 29.35 11.50
CA SER A 55 -11.46 28.60 10.22
C SER A 55 -10.52 27.39 10.06
N SER A 56 -11.19 26.26 9.75
CA SER A 56 -10.93 25.30 8.66
C SER A 56 -9.61 24.49 8.54
N SER A 57 -9.83 23.18 8.36
CA SER A 57 -9.14 22.23 7.44
C SER A 57 -7.66 21.86 7.65
N ASP A 58 -7.46 20.55 7.80
CA ASP A 58 -6.39 19.71 7.22
C ASP A 58 -4.89 19.97 7.50
N SER A 59 -4.34 19.11 8.38
CA SER A 59 -3.39 18.01 8.06
C SER A 59 -1.94 18.30 7.54
N LEU A 60 -1.07 17.25 7.47
CA LEU A 60 0.42 17.33 7.61
C LEU A 60 1.27 17.19 6.32
N PRO A 61 2.62 17.41 6.37
CA PRO A 61 3.55 16.25 6.21
C PRO A 61 4.98 16.28 6.86
N VAL A 62 5.40 15.06 7.27
CA VAL A 62 6.71 14.33 7.33
C VAL A 62 8.06 14.93 6.81
N ILE A 63 9.19 14.66 7.53
CA ILE A 63 10.57 14.34 7.01
C ILE A 63 11.32 13.35 7.96
N THR A 64 12.10 12.37 7.45
CA THR A 64 13.07 11.45 8.16
C THR A 64 14.15 10.93 7.16
N PRO A 65 15.11 9.97 7.41
CA PRO A 65 15.71 9.35 8.63
C PRO A 65 17.29 9.26 8.58
N GLY A 66 17.97 8.41 9.40
CA GLY A 66 19.42 8.07 9.24
C GLY A 66 19.98 6.94 10.16
N SER A 67 20.84 6.05 9.63
CA SER A 67 21.50 4.85 10.24
C SER A 67 22.38 5.06 11.50
N SER A 68 22.74 4.05 12.32
CA SER A 68 22.24 2.67 12.58
C SER A 68 23.02 1.96 13.73
N GLY A 69 22.43 0.96 14.41
CA GLY A 69 23.16 -0.19 14.97
C GLY A 69 23.09 -0.52 16.48
N GLY A 70 22.39 -1.62 16.83
CA GLY A 70 22.78 -2.56 17.89
C GLY A 70 22.10 -2.50 19.29
N GLY A 71 21.38 -3.57 19.65
CA GLY A 71 21.07 -3.95 21.04
C GLY A 71 19.64 -3.70 21.55
N LEU A 72 19.04 -4.72 22.19
CA LEU A 72 17.80 -4.66 23.00
C LEU A 72 18.17 -4.73 24.50
N PRO A 73 17.41 -4.08 25.41
CA PRO A 73 16.39 -4.81 26.17
C PRO A 73 15.07 -4.01 26.42
N VAL A 74 14.26 -4.41 27.41
CA VAL A 74 12.81 -4.13 27.55
C VAL A 74 12.46 -3.60 28.98
N ALA A 75 11.31 -2.91 29.17
CA ALA A 75 10.28 -3.18 30.23
C ALA A 75 9.66 -2.03 31.10
N SER A 76 8.32 -1.98 30.99
CA SER A 76 7.18 -1.64 31.89
C SER A 76 6.56 -0.22 32.03
N ILE A 77 5.28 -0.08 31.61
CA ILE A 77 4.43 1.14 31.69
C ILE A 77 3.81 1.32 33.10
N ALA A 78 3.51 2.58 33.42
CA ALA A 78 2.54 3.06 34.41
C ALA A 78 1.91 4.36 33.80
N ALA A 79 0.83 4.99 34.25
CA ALA A 79 -0.34 4.73 35.13
C ALA A 79 -1.29 5.96 34.94
N PRO A 80 -2.53 6.05 35.52
CA PRO A 80 -3.18 5.17 36.51
C PRO A 80 -4.65 4.80 36.20
N GLY A 81 -5.27 4.04 37.11
CA GLY A 81 -6.72 3.94 37.27
C GLY A 81 -7.26 5.01 38.26
N PRO A 82 -8.21 4.71 39.17
CA PRO A 82 -8.75 3.39 39.54
C PRO A 82 -10.18 3.12 39.05
N LYS A 83 -10.52 1.84 38.99
CA LYS A 83 -11.80 1.32 39.45
C LYS A 83 -11.49 0.21 40.46
N ASP A 84 -12.35 0.07 41.46
CA ASP A 84 -12.22 -0.96 42.50
C ASP A 84 -12.88 -2.27 42.01
N ASP A 85 -12.27 -2.88 40.99
CA ASP A 85 -12.66 -4.17 40.41
C ASP A 85 -11.64 -5.27 40.86
N ASP A 86 -11.43 -5.39 42.18
CA ASP A 86 -10.57 -6.40 42.83
C ASP A 86 -11.23 -7.81 42.83
N GLU A 87 -11.55 -8.35 41.66
CA GLU A 87 -11.95 -9.75 41.47
C GLU A 87 -11.48 -10.29 40.09
N ASP A 88 -10.62 -11.32 40.14
CA ASP A 88 -10.28 -12.29 39.08
C ASP A 88 -9.63 -11.84 37.74
N GLU A 89 -8.32 -11.47 37.78
CA GLU A 89 -7.42 -11.80 36.67
C GLU A 89 -7.15 -13.32 36.61
N GLU A 90 -8.15 -14.11 36.20
CA GLU A 90 -7.96 -15.55 36.03
C GLU A 90 -7.09 -15.82 34.78
N SER A 91 -5.84 -16.22 34.99
CA SER A 91 -4.90 -16.55 33.92
C SER A 91 -5.28 -17.88 33.26
N LEU A 92 -5.37 -17.90 31.92
CA LEU A 92 -5.45 -19.17 31.17
C LEU A 92 -4.13 -19.96 31.19
N ASP A 93 -3.05 -19.37 31.73
CA ASP A 93 -1.88 -20.10 32.18
C ASP A 93 -2.26 -20.98 33.37
N ALA A 94 -2.29 -22.30 33.14
CA ALA A 94 -2.53 -23.28 34.19
C ALA A 94 -1.41 -23.20 35.26
N THR A 95 -1.78 -22.85 36.50
CA THR A 95 -0.96 -23.15 37.66
C THR A 95 -0.74 -24.68 37.74
N PRO A 96 0.35 -25.19 38.34
CA PRO A 96 0.66 -26.63 38.33
C PRO A 96 -0.42 -27.56 38.89
N ASP A 97 -1.30 -27.04 39.75
CA ASP A 97 -2.41 -27.77 40.39
C ASP A 97 -3.77 -27.58 39.67
N THR A 98 -3.82 -26.89 38.53
CA THR A 98 -5.06 -26.69 37.77
C THR A 98 -5.54 -28.03 37.17
N PRO A 99 -6.76 -28.51 37.48
CA PRO A 99 -7.26 -29.77 36.95
C PRO A 99 -7.28 -29.79 35.41
N GLU A 100 -6.93 -30.94 34.81
CA GLU A 100 -7.06 -31.08 33.36
C GLU A 100 -8.54 -31.09 32.97
N PRO A 101 -9.00 -30.18 32.06
CA PRO A 101 -10.42 -30.06 31.73
C PRO A 101 -10.97 -31.34 31.10
N GLU A 102 -12.21 -31.70 31.47
CA GLU A 102 -12.80 -32.98 31.10
C GLU A 102 -12.98 -33.10 29.58
N LYS A 103 -12.66 -34.27 29.01
CA LYS A 103 -12.68 -34.49 27.57
C LYS A 103 -14.09 -34.34 26.98
N GLY A 104 -14.27 -33.32 26.17
CA GLY A 104 -15.56 -32.94 25.57
C GLY A 104 -16.09 -31.58 26.04
N THR A 105 -15.48 -31.00 27.08
CA THR A 105 -15.68 -29.59 27.45
C THR A 105 -15.07 -28.64 26.40
N PRO A 106 -15.58 -27.41 26.26
CA PRO A 106 -14.99 -26.41 25.36
C PRO A 106 -13.57 -26.00 25.82
N GLU A 107 -13.29 -26.02 27.12
CA GLU A 107 -11.97 -25.75 27.71
C GLU A 107 -10.96 -26.82 27.28
N TRP A 108 -11.35 -28.11 27.32
CA TRP A 108 -10.53 -29.20 26.79
C TRP A 108 -10.30 -29.06 25.29
N ALA A 109 -11.32 -28.70 24.52
CA ALA A 109 -11.19 -28.54 23.08
C ALA A 109 -10.22 -27.40 22.71
N VAL A 110 -10.23 -26.28 23.42
CA VAL A 110 -9.26 -25.18 23.23
C VAL A 110 -7.85 -25.59 23.65
N ARG A 111 -7.69 -26.26 24.80
CA ARG A 111 -6.39 -26.81 25.25
C ARG A 111 -5.79 -27.79 24.23
N GLU A 112 -6.60 -28.68 23.68
CA GLU A 112 -6.18 -29.65 22.66
C GLU A 112 -5.81 -28.97 21.32
N ILE A 113 -6.50 -27.90 20.92
CA ILE A 113 -6.08 -27.09 19.76
C ILE A 113 -4.68 -26.51 19.96
N LEU A 114 -4.36 -26.00 21.15
CA LEU A 114 -3.01 -25.50 21.45
C LEU A 114 -1.96 -26.62 21.36
N THR A 115 -2.24 -27.81 21.94
CA THR A 115 -1.40 -29.00 21.80
C THR A 115 -1.14 -29.34 20.32
N ILE A 116 -2.19 -29.40 19.50
CA ILE A 116 -2.12 -29.72 18.07
C ILE A 116 -1.35 -28.63 17.28
N ARG A 117 -1.54 -27.35 17.61
CA ARG A 117 -0.80 -26.24 16.97
C ARG A 117 0.71 -26.32 17.29
N LEU A 118 1.09 -26.68 18.51
CA LEU A 118 2.49 -26.79 18.95
C LEU A 118 3.25 -28.01 18.40
N MET A 119 2.58 -29.01 17.81
CA MET A 119 3.28 -30.17 17.25
C MET A 119 4.24 -29.76 16.11
N PRO A 120 5.54 -30.14 16.14
CA PRO A 120 6.47 -29.77 15.08
C PRO A 120 6.13 -30.48 13.76
N TYR A 121 6.47 -29.83 12.63
CA TYR A 121 6.49 -30.50 11.32
C TYR A 121 7.87 -31.14 11.06
N PRO A 122 7.95 -32.21 10.26
CA PRO A 122 9.24 -32.73 9.79
C PRO A 122 10.06 -31.65 9.07
N VAL A 123 11.34 -31.54 9.44
CA VAL A 123 12.27 -30.58 8.81
C VAL A 123 12.60 -31.06 7.40
N ILE A 124 12.52 -30.14 6.44
CA ILE A 124 12.81 -30.39 5.02
C ILE A 124 14.10 -29.67 4.67
N GLU A 125 15.16 -30.45 4.43
CA GLU A 125 16.45 -29.93 3.95
C GLU A 125 16.39 -29.60 2.45
N PRO A 126 17.07 -28.53 1.99
CA PRO A 126 17.12 -28.16 0.58
C PRO A 126 17.93 -29.19 -0.24
N ALA A 127 17.43 -29.51 -1.44
CA ALA A 127 18.11 -30.41 -2.36
C ALA A 127 19.41 -29.80 -2.92
N ALA A 128 20.42 -30.64 -3.14
CA ALA A 128 21.67 -30.24 -3.79
C ALA A 128 21.43 -29.78 -5.23
N SER A 129 22.09 -28.69 -5.64
CA SER A 129 21.90 -28.09 -6.96
C SER A 129 22.38 -29.02 -8.09
N GLY A 130 21.45 -29.49 -8.92
CA GLY A 130 21.74 -30.32 -10.11
C GLY A 130 21.39 -31.81 -9.96
N ASP A 131 20.99 -32.27 -8.78
CA ASP A 131 20.48 -33.64 -8.58
C ASP A 131 18.96 -33.67 -8.73
N ALA A 132 18.48 -34.21 -9.85
CA ALA A 132 17.06 -34.37 -10.15
C ALA A 132 16.34 -35.33 -9.18
N ALA A 133 17.02 -36.38 -8.69
CA ALA A 133 16.44 -37.34 -7.76
C ALA A 133 16.37 -36.77 -6.32
N ALA A 134 17.28 -35.85 -5.96
CA ALA A 134 17.14 -35.05 -4.74
C ALA A 134 16.00 -34.03 -4.86
N GLN A 135 15.81 -33.40 -6.02
CA GLN A 135 14.69 -32.49 -6.29
C GLN A 135 13.33 -33.20 -6.24
N GLU A 136 13.21 -34.40 -6.80
CA GLU A 136 11.98 -35.21 -6.73
C GLU A 136 11.63 -35.57 -5.27
N LYS A 137 12.61 -36.03 -4.48
CA LYS A 137 12.43 -36.33 -3.06
C LYS A 137 12.09 -35.10 -2.21
N LEU A 138 12.62 -33.93 -2.57
CA LEU A 138 12.25 -32.65 -1.95
C LEU A 138 10.78 -32.33 -2.23
N GLN A 139 10.32 -32.48 -3.47
CA GLN A 139 8.92 -32.23 -3.84
C GLN A 139 7.96 -33.18 -3.10
N GLN A 140 8.29 -34.48 -3.03
CA GLN A 140 7.51 -35.48 -2.28
C GLN A 140 7.36 -35.09 -0.78
N LYS A 141 8.46 -34.67 -0.13
CA LYS A 141 8.42 -34.17 1.26
C LYS A 141 7.59 -32.90 1.44
N LEU A 142 7.61 -31.99 0.47
CA LEU A 142 6.81 -30.75 0.50
C LEU A 142 5.32 -31.06 0.38
N GLU A 143 4.93 -32.02 -0.46
CA GLU A 143 3.54 -32.48 -0.61
C GLU A 143 3.05 -33.24 0.63
N GLU A 144 3.88 -34.11 1.22
CA GLU A 144 3.60 -34.77 2.50
C GLU A 144 3.39 -33.74 3.61
N GLN A 145 4.27 -32.74 3.74
CA GLN A 145 4.10 -31.68 4.74
C GLN A 145 2.89 -30.79 4.45
N LYS A 146 2.50 -30.58 3.18
CA LYS A 146 1.24 -29.91 2.83
C LYS A 146 0.03 -30.71 3.35
N LYS A 147 0.01 -32.03 3.10
CA LYS A 147 -1.05 -32.93 3.58
C LYS A 147 -1.18 -32.89 5.11
N LEU A 148 -0.06 -32.95 5.84
CA LEU A 148 -0.03 -32.83 7.30
C LEU A 148 -0.55 -31.46 7.81
N ARG A 149 -0.32 -30.37 7.07
CA ARG A 149 -0.90 -29.04 7.38
C ARG A 149 -2.41 -29.03 7.18
N THR A 150 -2.92 -29.66 6.11
CA THR A 150 -4.35 -29.79 5.86
C THR A 150 -5.06 -30.61 6.94
N GLU A 151 -4.53 -31.80 7.25
CA GLU A 151 -5.10 -32.70 8.26
C GLU A 151 -5.16 -32.05 9.65
N ARG A 152 -4.09 -31.32 10.04
CA ARG A 152 -4.04 -30.57 11.29
C ARG A 152 -5.12 -29.48 11.36
N ASN A 153 -5.26 -28.66 10.31
CA ASN A 153 -6.25 -27.59 10.31
C ASN A 153 -7.68 -28.15 10.34
N GLN A 154 -7.95 -29.28 9.67
CA GLN A 154 -9.26 -29.94 9.75
C GLN A 154 -9.60 -30.45 11.16
N GLN A 155 -8.61 -30.97 11.91
CA GLN A 155 -8.78 -31.35 13.32
C GLN A 155 -9.10 -30.12 14.19
N ILE A 156 -8.37 -29.02 14.00
CA ILE A 156 -8.59 -27.77 14.74
C ILE A 156 -9.97 -27.19 14.45
N ILE A 157 -10.39 -27.13 13.18
CA ILE A 157 -11.74 -26.69 12.75
C ILE A 157 -12.82 -27.51 13.45
N THR A 158 -12.64 -28.83 13.55
CA THR A 158 -13.60 -29.75 14.21
C THR A 158 -13.73 -29.45 15.71
N LEU A 159 -12.61 -29.29 16.41
CA LEU A 159 -12.58 -28.96 17.84
C LEU A 159 -13.15 -27.56 18.12
N ALA A 160 -12.74 -26.56 17.33
CA ALA A 160 -13.17 -25.18 17.49
C ALA A 160 -14.68 -25.00 17.24
N THR A 161 -15.22 -25.67 16.22
CA THR A 161 -16.66 -25.69 15.94
C THR A 161 -17.45 -26.30 17.11
N GLY A 162 -16.93 -27.37 17.73
CA GLY A 162 -17.53 -27.96 18.93
C GLY A 162 -17.51 -27.00 20.13
N ALA A 163 -16.37 -26.36 20.39
CA ALA A 163 -16.23 -25.38 21.47
C ALA A 163 -17.16 -24.17 21.29
N LEU A 164 -17.25 -23.63 20.05
CA LEU A 164 -18.19 -22.56 19.69
C LEU A 164 -19.65 -22.98 19.91
N ALA A 165 -20.03 -24.20 19.51
CA ALA A 165 -21.41 -24.69 19.68
C ALA A 165 -21.82 -24.85 21.16
N ALA A 166 -20.89 -25.21 22.03
CA ALA A 166 -21.11 -25.29 23.48
C ALA A 166 -21.19 -23.89 24.11
N THR A 167 -20.18 -23.05 23.89
CA THR A 167 -20.04 -21.72 24.50
C THR A 167 -21.07 -20.70 24.02
N ALA A 168 -21.57 -20.82 22.79
CA ALA A 168 -22.39 -19.81 22.12
C ALA A 168 -23.63 -19.29 22.88
N LYS A 169 -24.15 -20.03 23.86
CA LYS A 169 -25.37 -19.65 24.61
C LYS A 169 -25.10 -18.96 25.95
N ASP A 170 -23.88 -19.05 26.48
CA ASP A 170 -23.55 -18.56 27.81
C ASP A 170 -22.66 -17.30 27.74
N PRO A 171 -23.15 -16.12 28.18
CA PRO A 171 -22.36 -14.91 28.25
C PRO A 171 -21.11 -15.02 29.15
N ALA A 172 -21.10 -15.91 30.15
CA ALA A 172 -19.92 -16.13 30.99
C ALA A 172 -18.78 -16.79 30.22
N GLN A 173 -19.09 -17.52 29.13
CA GLN A 173 -18.10 -18.22 28.31
C GLN A 173 -17.61 -17.40 27.10
N GLU A 174 -17.88 -16.08 27.04
CA GLU A 174 -17.53 -15.22 25.88
C GLU A 174 -16.03 -15.22 25.56
N ARG A 175 -15.16 -15.23 26.59
CA ARG A 175 -13.70 -15.35 26.44
C ARG A 175 -13.31 -16.62 25.69
N LEU A 176 -13.94 -17.74 26.04
CA LEU A 176 -13.68 -19.06 25.47
C LEU A 176 -14.30 -19.20 24.06
N PHE A 177 -15.49 -18.62 23.84
CA PHE A 177 -16.10 -18.46 22.51
C PHE A 177 -15.15 -17.71 21.56
N THR A 178 -14.58 -16.58 22.00
CA THR A 178 -13.66 -15.77 21.18
C THR A 178 -12.34 -16.50 20.88
N VAL A 179 -11.76 -17.23 21.83
CA VAL A 179 -10.55 -18.04 21.57
C VAL A 179 -10.85 -19.19 20.59
N ALA A 180 -12.02 -19.83 20.69
CA ALA A 180 -12.46 -20.84 19.73
C ALA A 180 -12.74 -20.24 18.33
N ALA A 181 -13.31 -19.03 18.27
CA ALA A 181 -13.53 -18.27 17.04
C ALA A 181 -12.20 -17.98 16.32
N HIS A 182 -11.23 -17.40 17.03
CA HIS A 182 -9.88 -17.14 16.54
C HIS A 182 -9.25 -18.40 15.92
N HIS A 183 -9.31 -19.54 16.63
CA HIS A 183 -8.74 -20.78 16.15
C HIS A 183 -9.48 -21.40 14.94
N LEU A 184 -10.80 -21.22 14.83
CA LEU A 184 -11.58 -21.63 13.65
C LEU A 184 -11.19 -20.79 12.43
N LEU A 185 -11.18 -19.46 12.58
CA LEU A 185 -10.87 -18.48 11.55
C LEU A 185 -9.46 -18.66 10.99
N GLU A 186 -8.46 -18.76 11.86
CA GLU A 186 -7.06 -18.94 11.45
C GLU A 186 -6.86 -20.26 10.70
N SER A 187 -7.49 -21.36 11.14
CA SER A 187 -7.34 -22.65 10.43
C SER A 187 -8.04 -22.68 9.08
N HIS A 188 -9.19 -22.02 8.92
CA HIS A 188 -9.79 -21.83 7.58
C HIS A 188 -8.96 -20.87 6.71
N LEU A 189 -8.38 -19.79 7.25
CA LEU A 189 -7.50 -18.88 6.51
C LEU A 189 -6.28 -19.64 5.96
N GLN A 190 -5.62 -20.46 6.78
CA GLN A 190 -4.49 -21.28 6.35
C GLN A 190 -4.85 -22.29 5.25
N LEU A 191 -6.09 -22.78 5.19
CA LEU A 191 -6.58 -23.67 4.11
C LEU A 191 -6.93 -22.87 2.85
N ALA A 192 -7.68 -21.77 2.98
CA ALA A 192 -8.06 -20.89 1.88
C ALA A 192 -6.84 -20.36 1.11
N LEU A 193 -5.78 -19.94 1.82
CA LEU A 193 -4.51 -19.50 1.22
C LEU A 193 -3.76 -20.62 0.47
N GLN A 194 -4.07 -21.89 0.73
CA GLN A 194 -3.53 -23.05 0.01
C GLN A 194 -4.38 -23.49 -1.20
N GLY A 195 -5.47 -22.77 -1.49
CA GLY A 195 -6.41 -23.03 -2.58
C GLY A 195 -7.70 -23.75 -2.18
N ASP A 196 -8.00 -23.89 -0.87
CA ASP A 196 -9.20 -24.57 -0.41
C ASP A 196 -10.47 -23.72 -0.60
N ALA A 197 -11.37 -24.17 -1.47
CA ALA A 197 -12.59 -23.44 -1.82
C ALA A 197 -13.62 -23.46 -0.68
N ASP A 198 -13.75 -24.58 0.03
CA ASP A 198 -14.75 -24.75 1.09
C ASP A 198 -14.39 -23.88 2.30
N SER A 199 -13.11 -23.84 2.71
CA SER A 199 -12.63 -22.91 3.74
C SER A 199 -12.68 -21.44 3.29
N THR A 200 -12.54 -21.18 1.99
CA THR A 200 -12.77 -19.82 1.45
C THR A 200 -14.22 -19.39 1.67
N ALA A 201 -15.20 -20.24 1.32
CA ALA A 201 -16.61 -19.96 1.54
C ALA A 201 -16.95 -19.83 3.05
N ALA A 202 -16.47 -20.77 3.87
CA ALA A 202 -16.71 -20.80 5.31
C ALA A 202 -16.31 -19.48 6.01
N LEU A 203 -15.22 -18.83 5.59
CA LEU A 203 -14.82 -17.54 6.16
C LEU A 203 -15.85 -16.42 5.91
N TYR A 204 -16.45 -16.35 4.72
CA TYR A 204 -17.50 -15.36 4.43
C TYR A 204 -18.79 -15.66 5.21
N ASP A 205 -19.15 -16.95 5.33
CA ASP A 205 -20.32 -17.38 6.09
C ASP A 205 -20.16 -17.10 7.58
N ILE A 206 -19.00 -17.46 8.18
CA ILE A 206 -18.68 -17.19 9.59
C ILE A 206 -18.69 -15.68 9.87
N ALA A 207 -18.04 -14.86 9.02
CA ALA A 207 -18.03 -13.40 9.19
C ALA A 207 -19.43 -12.78 9.07
N THR A 208 -20.30 -13.34 8.24
CA THR A 208 -21.70 -12.91 8.11
C THR A 208 -22.50 -13.31 9.35
N VAL A 209 -22.47 -14.58 9.74
CA VAL A 209 -23.21 -15.12 10.89
C VAL A 209 -22.79 -14.46 12.20
N PHE A 210 -21.48 -14.22 12.42
CA PHE A 210 -21.01 -13.56 13.64
C PHE A 210 -21.47 -12.10 13.69
N TYR A 211 -21.37 -11.36 12.58
CA TYR A 211 -21.84 -9.97 12.51
C TYR A 211 -23.36 -9.85 12.69
N GLU A 212 -24.16 -10.69 12.01
CA GLU A 212 -25.62 -10.70 12.17
C GLU A 212 -26.07 -11.05 13.60
N ARG A 213 -25.29 -11.91 14.29
CA ARG A 213 -25.60 -12.37 15.64
C ARG A 213 -25.20 -11.35 16.73
N ARG A 214 -24.03 -10.72 16.61
CA ARG A 214 -23.53 -9.68 17.53
C ARG A 214 -22.62 -8.69 16.76
N PRO A 215 -23.17 -7.59 16.20
CA PRO A 215 -22.40 -6.61 15.42
C PRO A 215 -21.22 -5.96 16.15
N GLU A 216 -21.25 -5.92 17.48
CA GLU A 216 -20.23 -5.27 18.33
C GLU A 216 -19.29 -6.24 19.07
N SER A 217 -19.28 -7.54 18.74
CA SER A 217 -18.35 -8.49 19.38
C SER A 217 -16.97 -8.53 18.69
N ASP A 218 -15.94 -8.77 19.50
CA ASP A 218 -14.56 -8.95 19.01
C ASP A 218 -14.47 -10.07 17.97
N ALA A 219 -15.20 -11.18 18.17
CA ALA A 219 -15.26 -12.28 17.22
C ALA A 219 -15.85 -11.88 15.86
N ALA A 220 -16.85 -10.98 15.82
CA ALA A 220 -17.41 -10.46 14.57
C ALA A 220 -16.41 -9.53 13.86
N ALA A 221 -15.71 -8.68 14.61
CA ALA A 221 -14.64 -7.84 14.09
C ALA A 221 -13.47 -8.70 13.55
N GLU A 222 -13.05 -9.71 14.30
CA GLU A 222 -11.99 -10.63 13.88
C GLU A 222 -12.37 -11.36 12.60
N ALA A 223 -13.54 -12.02 12.54
CA ALA A 223 -13.97 -12.75 11.36
C ALA A 223 -14.02 -11.85 10.09
N GLN A 224 -14.49 -10.62 10.23
CA GLN A 224 -14.48 -9.66 9.12
C GLN A 224 -13.05 -9.28 8.70
N MET A 225 -12.13 -9.15 9.65
CA MET A 225 -10.70 -8.91 9.40
C MET A 225 -9.99 -10.13 8.77
N THR A 226 -10.37 -11.36 9.13
CA THR A 226 -9.85 -12.58 8.51
C THR A 226 -10.21 -12.62 7.02
N VAL A 227 -11.46 -12.28 6.67
CA VAL A 227 -11.92 -12.18 5.28
C VAL A 227 -11.16 -11.07 4.52
N ALA A 228 -11.00 -9.90 5.12
CA ALA A 228 -10.20 -8.81 4.52
C ALA A 228 -8.72 -9.22 4.34
N SER A 229 -8.15 -9.98 5.26
CA SER A 229 -6.77 -10.49 5.21
C SER A 229 -6.58 -11.57 4.15
N LEU A 230 -7.57 -12.43 3.92
CA LEU A 230 -7.59 -13.36 2.78
C LEU A 230 -7.59 -12.59 1.45
N ALA A 231 -8.46 -11.59 1.31
CA ALA A 231 -8.52 -10.75 0.12
C ALA A 231 -7.19 -10.01 -0.13
N HIS A 232 -6.59 -9.42 0.92
CA HIS A 232 -5.29 -8.76 0.85
C HIS A 232 -4.17 -9.73 0.44
N SER A 233 -4.10 -10.90 1.07
CA SER A 233 -3.09 -11.93 0.77
C SER A 233 -3.18 -12.44 -0.67
N ASN A 234 -4.40 -12.57 -1.22
CA ASN A 234 -4.59 -12.96 -2.60
C ASN A 234 -4.30 -11.80 -3.57
N ALA A 235 -4.68 -10.56 -3.25
CA ALA A 235 -4.28 -9.38 -4.03
C ALA A 235 -2.76 -9.27 -4.16
N LEU A 236 -2.00 -9.40 -3.07
CA LEU A 236 -0.53 -9.40 -3.08
C LEU A 236 0.08 -10.55 -3.91
N ARG A 237 -0.62 -11.67 -4.05
CA ARG A 237 -0.15 -12.86 -4.80
C ARG A 237 -0.55 -12.85 -6.27
N SER A 238 -1.71 -12.32 -6.63
CA SER A 238 -2.29 -12.45 -7.97
C SER A 238 -3.00 -11.21 -8.53
N ALA A 239 -2.75 -9.99 -8.01
CA ALA A 239 -3.34 -8.73 -8.53
C ALA A 239 -3.41 -8.62 -10.07
N THR A 240 -2.33 -9.00 -10.78
CA THR A 240 -2.25 -8.92 -12.25
C THR A 240 -2.91 -10.09 -13.00
N ALA A 241 -3.13 -11.24 -12.34
CA ALA A 241 -3.73 -12.43 -12.93
C ALA A 241 -5.21 -12.62 -12.54
N GLU A 242 -5.60 -12.10 -11.37
CA GLU A 242 -6.94 -12.13 -10.80
C GLU A 242 -7.31 -10.76 -10.18
N PRO A 243 -7.52 -9.69 -10.97
CA PRO A 243 -7.82 -8.35 -10.46
C PRO A 243 -9.02 -8.28 -9.51
N LYS A 244 -9.94 -9.26 -9.57
CA LYS A 244 -11.06 -9.45 -8.64
C LYS A 244 -10.64 -9.37 -7.16
N TRP A 245 -9.41 -9.77 -6.81
CA TRP A 245 -8.93 -9.72 -5.41
C TRP A 245 -8.60 -8.30 -4.94
N LEU A 246 -8.28 -7.37 -5.85
CA LEU A 246 -8.16 -5.94 -5.54
C LEU A 246 -9.54 -5.32 -5.25
N VAL A 247 -10.52 -5.64 -6.10
CA VAL A 247 -11.92 -5.23 -5.92
C VAL A 247 -12.48 -5.79 -4.60
N GLU A 248 -12.21 -7.06 -4.31
CA GLU A 248 -12.61 -7.70 -3.06
C GLU A 248 -11.89 -7.11 -1.85
N LEU A 249 -10.58 -6.80 -1.95
CA LEU A 249 -9.86 -6.08 -0.90
C LEU A 249 -10.47 -4.70 -0.62
N SER A 250 -10.78 -3.91 -1.65
CA SER A 250 -11.47 -2.62 -1.51
C SER A 250 -12.84 -2.80 -0.85
N ARG A 251 -13.64 -3.76 -1.32
CA ARG A 251 -14.97 -4.08 -0.74
C ARG A 251 -14.88 -4.45 0.73
N GLN A 252 -13.96 -5.33 1.12
CA GLN A 252 -13.80 -5.79 2.49
C GLN A 252 -13.23 -4.71 3.42
N SER A 253 -12.32 -3.86 2.92
CA SER A 253 -11.79 -2.73 3.68
C SER A 253 -12.87 -1.69 3.98
N GLN A 254 -13.70 -1.36 2.98
CA GLN A 254 -14.85 -0.48 3.15
C GLN A 254 -15.90 -1.08 4.09
N LEU A 255 -16.18 -2.38 3.95
CA LEU A 255 -17.13 -3.10 4.79
C LEU A 255 -16.68 -3.14 6.25
N TYR A 256 -15.40 -3.43 6.52
CA TYR A 256 -14.82 -3.42 7.86
C TYR A 256 -14.92 -2.05 8.52
N ALA A 257 -14.41 -1.00 7.86
CA ALA A 257 -14.44 0.37 8.38
C ALA A 257 -15.86 0.94 8.57
N THR A 258 -16.85 0.36 7.89
CA THR A 258 -18.27 0.72 8.02
C THR A 258 -18.96 -0.04 9.15
N ARG A 259 -18.72 -1.37 9.26
CA ARG A 259 -19.30 -2.24 10.29
C ARG A 259 -18.72 -1.99 11.69
N PHE A 260 -17.43 -1.69 11.78
CA PHE A 260 -16.69 -1.61 13.05
C PHE A 260 -16.09 -0.20 13.27
N PRO A 261 -16.91 0.84 13.47
CA PRO A 261 -16.43 2.23 13.58
C PRO A 261 -15.53 2.50 14.81
N LYS A 262 -15.52 1.60 15.80
CA LYS A 262 -14.61 1.64 16.96
C LYS A 262 -13.19 1.16 16.60
N GLU A 263 -13.03 0.34 15.57
CA GLU A 263 -11.77 -0.30 15.16
C GLU A 263 -10.94 0.61 14.24
N THR A 264 -10.76 1.87 14.65
CA THR A 264 -10.10 2.91 13.84
C THR A 264 -8.66 2.54 13.48
N ALA A 265 -7.90 2.01 14.45
CA ALA A 265 -6.50 1.60 14.30
C ALA A 265 -6.29 0.46 13.29
N LYS A 266 -7.30 -0.39 13.06
CA LYS A 266 -7.27 -1.47 12.05
C LYS A 266 -7.87 -1.01 10.72
N SER A 267 -8.90 -0.17 10.77
CA SER A 267 -9.66 0.30 9.60
C SER A 267 -8.85 1.19 8.66
N LEU A 268 -8.11 2.17 9.21
CA LEU A 268 -7.34 3.12 8.42
C LEU A 268 -6.21 2.47 7.58
N PRO A 269 -5.28 1.67 8.17
CA PRO A 269 -4.24 1.02 7.37
C PRO A 269 -4.80 0.00 6.37
N LEU A 270 -5.92 -0.67 6.69
CA LEU A 270 -6.59 -1.60 5.78
C LEU A 270 -7.18 -0.86 4.56
N LEU A 271 -7.85 0.29 4.76
CA LEU A 271 -8.32 1.14 3.65
C LEU A 271 -7.18 1.72 2.82
N LEU A 272 -6.07 2.12 3.44
CA LEU A 272 -4.89 2.64 2.74
C LEU A 272 -4.22 1.57 1.86
N ALA A 273 -4.07 0.35 2.39
CA ALA A 273 -3.54 -0.79 1.64
C ALA A 273 -4.44 -1.13 0.43
N ALA A 274 -5.77 -1.09 0.61
CA ALA A 274 -6.72 -1.27 -0.47
C ALA A 274 -6.63 -0.17 -1.54
N ALA A 275 -6.70 1.10 -1.13
CA ALA A 275 -6.72 2.24 -2.04
C ALA A 275 -5.46 2.31 -2.90
N THR A 276 -4.29 2.17 -2.27
CA THR A 276 -2.99 2.19 -2.96
C THR A 276 -2.79 0.98 -3.86
N SER A 277 -3.22 -0.22 -3.44
CA SER A 277 -3.19 -1.41 -4.30
C SER A 277 -4.08 -1.26 -5.53
N CYS A 278 -5.28 -0.67 -5.38
CA CYS A 278 -6.20 -0.42 -6.48
C CYS A 278 -5.65 0.65 -7.44
N GLU A 279 -5.10 1.76 -6.94
CA GLU A 279 -4.47 2.81 -7.74
C GLU A 279 -3.31 2.27 -8.60
N LEU A 280 -2.39 1.51 -7.98
CA LEU A 280 -1.22 0.93 -8.65
C LEU A 280 -1.56 -0.14 -9.70
N ASN A 281 -2.76 -0.74 -9.62
CA ASN A 281 -3.24 -1.77 -10.54
C ASN A 281 -4.41 -1.27 -11.42
N GLN A 282 -4.53 0.05 -11.62
CA GLN A 282 -5.49 0.67 -12.54
C GLN A 282 -6.96 0.31 -12.25
N GLN A 283 -7.33 0.20 -10.97
CA GLN A 283 -8.70 0.03 -10.46
C GLN A 283 -9.17 1.36 -9.82
N PRO A 284 -9.56 2.38 -10.62
CA PRO A 284 -9.73 3.74 -10.13
C PRO A 284 -10.98 3.93 -9.27
N GLU A 285 -12.07 3.21 -9.53
CA GLU A 285 -13.32 3.34 -8.79
C GLU A 285 -13.17 2.77 -7.37
N GLU A 286 -12.51 1.61 -7.27
CA GLU A 286 -12.15 0.92 -6.03
C GLU A 286 -11.18 1.71 -5.16
N ALA A 287 -10.19 2.37 -5.79
CA ALA A 287 -9.26 3.26 -5.11
C ALA A 287 -9.98 4.50 -4.57
N LEU A 288 -10.79 5.15 -5.42
CA LEU A 288 -11.54 6.36 -5.10
C LEU A 288 -12.57 6.13 -3.98
N ALA A 289 -13.22 4.96 -3.96
CA ALA A 289 -14.14 4.56 -2.89
C ALA A 289 -13.43 4.44 -1.54
N CYS A 290 -12.27 3.77 -1.48
CA CYS A 290 -11.47 3.71 -0.26
C CYS A 290 -10.92 5.08 0.16
N TYR A 291 -10.40 5.89 -0.76
CA TYR A 291 -9.88 7.22 -0.45
C TYR A 291 -10.96 8.16 0.10
N ARG A 292 -12.14 8.25 -0.53
CA ARG A 292 -13.25 9.07 -0.01
C ARG A 292 -13.77 8.57 1.34
N LEU A 293 -13.74 7.25 1.58
CA LEU A 293 -14.11 6.71 2.89
C LEU A 293 -13.07 7.02 3.97
N ILE A 294 -11.78 7.14 3.61
CA ILE A 294 -10.74 7.64 4.53
C ILE A 294 -10.99 9.09 4.89
N GLU A 295 -11.16 9.96 3.90
CA GLU A 295 -11.47 11.40 4.07
C GLU A 295 -12.71 11.60 4.96
N GLN A 296 -13.77 10.81 4.75
CA GLN A 296 -15.01 10.88 5.52
C GLN A 296 -14.87 10.41 6.99
N LYS A 297 -14.12 9.32 7.24
CA LYS A 297 -14.06 8.67 8.57
C LYS A 297 -12.87 9.09 9.43
N PHE A 298 -11.78 9.57 8.82
CA PHE A 298 -10.52 9.89 9.50
C PHE A 298 -10.01 11.32 9.18
N PRO A 299 -10.86 12.38 9.10
CA PRO A 299 -10.45 13.71 8.61
C PRO A 299 -9.43 14.46 9.51
N ASN A 300 -9.07 13.91 10.68
CA ASN A 300 -8.15 14.51 11.63
C ASN A 300 -6.81 13.75 11.75
N THR A 301 -6.47 12.88 10.79
CA THR A 301 -5.22 12.08 10.83
C THR A 301 -4.18 12.58 9.81
N PRO A 302 -2.88 12.28 9.99
CA PRO A 302 -1.83 12.66 9.04
C PRO A 302 -2.12 12.29 7.57
N GLU A 303 -2.79 11.15 7.38
CA GLU A 303 -3.09 10.55 6.10
C GLU A 303 -4.23 11.31 5.38
N ALA A 304 -5.10 12.02 6.11
CA ALA A 304 -6.16 12.82 5.52
C ALA A 304 -5.63 13.89 4.56
N GLN A 305 -4.48 14.53 4.85
CA GLN A 305 -3.86 15.47 3.89
C GLN A 305 -3.48 14.77 2.60
N GLN A 306 -2.85 13.61 2.74
CA GLN A 306 -2.31 12.86 1.62
C GLN A 306 -3.45 12.37 0.74
N ILE A 307 -4.55 11.93 1.36
CA ILE A 307 -5.79 11.55 0.69
C ILE A 307 -6.44 12.76 0.01
N ALA A 308 -6.61 13.91 0.68
CA ALA A 308 -7.16 15.12 0.06
C ALA A 308 -6.33 15.60 -1.14
N ASN A 309 -5.00 15.45 -1.09
CA ASN A 309 -4.09 15.80 -2.18
C ASN A 309 -4.15 14.77 -3.34
N ILE A 310 -4.31 13.48 -3.02
CA ILE A 310 -4.54 12.41 -3.99
C ILE A 310 -5.91 12.56 -4.68
N LEU A 311 -6.97 12.85 -3.93
CA LEU A 311 -8.32 13.11 -4.42
C LEU A 311 -8.35 14.35 -5.32
N ARG A 312 -7.64 15.43 -4.95
CA ARG A 312 -7.48 16.63 -5.79
C ARG A 312 -6.92 16.29 -7.19
N ARG A 313 -6.03 15.31 -7.29
CA ARG A 313 -5.49 14.77 -8.56
C ARG A 313 -6.45 13.81 -9.28
N ILE A 314 -7.14 12.92 -8.55
CA ILE A 314 -8.05 11.94 -9.16
C ILE A 314 -9.29 12.65 -9.73
N ASP A 315 -9.83 13.64 -9.02
CA ASP A 315 -10.95 14.47 -9.47
C ASP A 315 -10.50 15.66 -10.36
N LEU A 316 -9.27 15.69 -10.86
CA LEU A 316 -8.75 16.77 -11.71
C LEU A 316 -9.19 16.72 -13.20
N PRO A 317 -9.37 15.55 -13.85
CA PRO A 317 -9.82 15.49 -15.23
C PRO A 317 -11.14 16.24 -15.47
N GLY A 318 -11.21 16.99 -16.57
CA GLY A 318 -12.32 17.90 -16.88
C GLY A 318 -12.24 19.28 -16.21
N LYS A 319 -11.26 19.53 -15.33
CA LYS A 319 -10.99 20.85 -14.74
C LYS A 319 -9.74 21.50 -15.38
N SER A 320 -9.64 22.82 -15.29
CA SER A 320 -8.43 23.56 -15.68
C SER A 320 -7.27 23.22 -14.75
N LEU A 321 -6.05 23.11 -15.29
CA LEU A 321 -4.85 22.83 -14.51
C LEU A 321 -4.27 24.11 -13.89
N GLU A 322 -4.21 24.15 -12.56
CA GLU A 322 -3.36 25.08 -11.82
C GLU A 322 -1.93 24.52 -11.73
N LEU A 323 -1.06 24.93 -12.65
CA LEU A 323 0.37 24.62 -12.64
C LEU A 323 1.18 25.87 -12.90
N ALA A 324 2.04 26.20 -11.94
CA ALA A 324 2.99 27.29 -12.01
C ALA A 324 4.24 26.97 -11.16
N GLY A 325 5.39 27.55 -11.51
CA GLY A 325 6.60 27.42 -10.70
C GLY A 325 7.86 28.00 -11.35
N PRO A 326 8.94 28.18 -10.58
CA PRO A 326 10.24 28.59 -11.11
C PRO A 326 10.81 27.52 -12.04
N ALA A 327 11.42 27.96 -13.13
CA ALA A 327 12.10 27.13 -14.09
C ALA A 327 13.60 26.99 -13.76
N LEU A 328 14.22 25.90 -14.21
CA LEU A 328 15.66 25.64 -14.05
C LEU A 328 16.54 26.73 -14.70
N ASP A 329 16.06 27.41 -15.74
CA ASP A 329 16.75 28.51 -16.43
C ASP A 329 16.53 29.89 -15.76
N GLY A 330 15.80 29.94 -14.64
CA GLY A 330 15.48 31.17 -13.91
C GLY A 330 14.22 31.90 -14.38
N ASN A 331 13.53 31.41 -15.42
CA ASN A 331 12.20 31.91 -15.79
C ASN A 331 11.13 31.44 -14.78
N PHE A 332 9.89 31.86 -14.98
CA PHE A 332 8.73 31.36 -14.23
C PHE A 332 7.70 30.83 -15.23
N ILE A 333 7.32 29.56 -15.06
CA ILE A 333 6.39 28.85 -15.95
C ILE A 333 4.98 28.94 -15.39
N THR A 334 4.00 29.16 -16.27
CA THR A 334 2.56 29.10 -16.00
C THR A 334 1.82 28.39 -17.13
N MET A 335 0.66 27.79 -16.85
CA MET A 335 -0.15 27.11 -17.87
C MET A 335 -0.70 28.05 -18.97
N ASP A 336 -0.78 29.34 -18.71
CA ASP A 336 -1.38 30.31 -19.63
C ASP A 336 -0.48 30.57 -20.85
N GLU A 337 0.84 30.40 -20.71
CA GLU A 337 1.82 30.44 -21.80
C GLU A 337 1.60 29.35 -22.87
N TYR A 338 0.91 28.26 -22.52
CA TYR A 338 0.74 27.09 -23.38
C TYR A 338 -0.64 26.96 -24.02
N ARG A 339 -1.56 27.92 -23.81
CA ARG A 339 -2.88 27.88 -24.45
C ARG A 339 -2.77 27.82 -25.98
N GLY A 340 -3.62 26.99 -26.58
CA GLY A 340 -3.52 26.63 -28.01
C GLY A 340 -2.63 25.42 -28.31
N LYS A 341 -1.89 24.88 -27.34
CA LYS A 341 -1.20 23.58 -27.44
C LYS A 341 -1.62 22.65 -26.31
N ALA A 342 -1.65 21.35 -26.61
CA ALA A 342 -1.70 20.33 -25.56
C ALA A 342 -0.40 20.37 -24.73
N VAL A 343 -0.49 20.05 -23.45
CA VAL A 343 0.67 20.01 -22.54
C VAL A 343 0.79 18.63 -21.93
N LEU A 344 1.99 18.06 -22.00
CA LEU A 344 2.37 16.88 -21.22
C LEU A 344 3.11 17.35 -19.98
N VAL A 345 2.46 17.26 -18.82
CA VAL A 345 3.14 17.52 -17.53
C VAL A 345 3.74 16.20 -17.06
N VAL A 346 5.07 16.17 -16.87
CA VAL A 346 5.81 14.94 -16.56
C VAL A 346 6.53 15.13 -15.22
N PHE A 347 6.06 14.46 -14.17
CA PHE A 347 6.77 14.38 -12.89
C PHE A 347 7.87 13.33 -12.99
N TRP A 348 9.13 13.71 -12.76
CA TRP A 348 10.28 12.81 -12.99
C TRP A 348 11.48 13.10 -12.08
N SER A 349 12.47 12.19 -12.09
CA SER A 349 13.82 12.42 -11.56
C SER A 349 14.83 11.66 -12.42
N THR A 350 16.04 12.20 -12.53
CA THR A 350 17.18 11.56 -13.20
C THR A 350 17.44 10.13 -12.71
N ALA A 351 17.13 9.82 -11.44
CA ALA A 351 17.35 8.51 -10.85
C ALA A 351 16.27 7.46 -11.19
N SER A 352 15.09 7.87 -11.68
CA SER A 352 13.99 6.95 -11.99
C SER A 352 14.30 6.12 -13.26
N LYS A 353 14.58 4.82 -13.09
CA LYS A 353 14.74 3.90 -14.22
C LYS A 353 13.46 3.84 -15.10
N PRO A 354 12.23 3.70 -14.55
CA PRO A 354 11.02 3.72 -15.37
C PRO A 354 10.85 4.98 -16.21
N PHE A 355 11.33 6.14 -15.74
CA PHE A 355 11.38 7.36 -16.55
C PHE A 355 12.42 7.27 -17.67
N ARG A 356 13.66 6.85 -17.37
CA ARG A 356 14.71 6.64 -18.39
C ARG A 356 14.29 5.66 -19.49
N ASP A 357 13.52 4.63 -19.13
CA ASP A 357 13.00 3.64 -20.08
C ASP A 357 11.91 4.23 -21.01
N GLN A 358 11.07 5.16 -20.51
CA GLN A 358 10.02 5.83 -21.28
C GLN A 358 10.52 7.06 -22.06
N LEU A 359 11.61 7.71 -21.62
CA LEU A 359 12.10 8.97 -22.17
C LEU A 359 12.29 8.97 -23.70
N PRO A 360 12.86 7.94 -24.36
CA PRO A 360 13.00 7.96 -25.82
C PRO A 360 11.68 8.12 -26.57
N GLN A 361 10.60 7.49 -26.06
CA GLN A 361 9.26 7.59 -26.64
C GLN A 361 8.64 8.98 -26.44
N LEU A 362 8.87 9.59 -25.26
CA LEU A 362 8.44 10.97 -24.99
C LEU A 362 9.19 11.97 -25.89
N THR A 363 10.50 11.77 -26.10
CA THR A 363 11.34 12.59 -26.99
C THR A 363 10.90 12.49 -28.46
N GLU A 364 10.60 11.29 -28.95
CA GLU A 364 10.04 11.11 -30.30
C GLU A 364 8.67 11.78 -30.44
N LEU A 365 7.77 11.56 -29.48
CA LEU A 365 6.42 12.09 -29.51
C LEU A 365 6.39 13.62 -29.43
N ALA A 366 7.17 14.25 -28.53
CA ALA A 366 7.24 15.70 -28.44
C ALA A 366 7.76 16.34 -29.73
N LYS A 367 8.77 15.73 -30.38
CA LYS A 367 9.28 16.18 -31.68
C LYS A 367 8.25 16.00 -32.80
N LYS A 368 7.54 14.88 -32.81
CA LYS A 368 6.48 14.56 -33.79
C LYS A 368 5.28 15.51 -33.68
N TYR A 369 5.00 16.03 -32.50
CA TYR A 369 3.84 16.90 -32.21
C TYR A 369 4.20 18.35 -31.83
N GLU A 370 5.45 18.79 -31.99
CA GLU A 370 6.02 20.09 -31.53
C GLU A 370 5.14 21.34 -31.79
N LYS A 371 4.32 21.32 -32.85
CA LYS A 371 3.45 22.42 -33.30
C LYS A 371 2.15 22.49 -32.51
N TYR A 372 1.68 21.35 -31.98
CA TYR A 372 0.38 21.16 -31.34
C TYR A 372 0.48 20.70 -29.88
N CYS A 373 1.65 20.23 -29.47
CA CYS A 373 1.92 19.69 -28.14
C CYS A 373 3.26 20.23 -27.62
N THR A 374 3.38 20.38 -26.31
CA THR A 374 4.64 20.67 -25.61
C THR A 374 4.76 19.77 -24.38
N VAL A 375 5.96 19.65 -23.83
CA VAL A 375 6.21 18.95 -22.57
C VAL A 375 6.68 19.98 -21.54
N VAL A 376 6.22 19.83 -20.30
CA VAL A 376 6.73 20.56 -19.13
C VAL A 376 7.12 19.51 -18.10
N GLY A 377 8.41 19.44 -17.77
CA GLY A 377 8.87 18.59 -16.69
C GLY A 377 8.66 19.23 -15.33
N VAL A 378 8.29 18.45 -14.33
CA VAL A 378 8.36 18.81 -12.91
C VAL A 378 9.40 17.90 -12.29
N ASN A 379 10.57 18.46 -11.96
CA ASN A 379 11.72 17.67 -11.56
C ASN A 379 11.77 17.47 -10.02
N LEU A 380 11.95 16.21 -9.60
CA LEU A 380 12.00 15.76 -8.21
C LEU A 380 13.40 15.26 -7.78
N ASP A 381 14.47 15.66 -8.46
CA ASP A 381 15.84 15.44 -7.97
C ASP A 381 16.16 16.39 -6.80
N LEU A 382 17.14 16.02 -5.98
CA LEU A 382 17.60 16.85 -4.85
C LEU A 382 18.74 17.80 -5.23
N GLU A 383 19.50 17.49 -6.27
CA GLU A 383 20.72 18.20 -6.66
C GLU A 383 20.67 18.63 -8.13
N GLU A 384 20.73 19.94 -8.34
CA GLU A 384 20.62 20.66 -9.62
C GLU A 384 21.58 20.10 -10.70
N SER A 385 22.85 19.92 -10.34
CA SER A 385 23.91 19.42 -11.22
C SER A 385 23.79 17.94 -11.63
N ALA A 386 22.80 17.21 -11.10
CA ALA A 386 22.39 15.93 -11.66
C ALA A 386 21.42 16.14 -12.84
N ILE A 387 20.51 17.11 -12.74
CA ILE A 387 19.55 17.49 -13.78
C ILE A 387 20.33 18.03 -14.99
N ASP A 388 21.20 19.02 -14.79
CA ASP A 388 21.99 19.66 -15.86
C ASP A 388 22.70 18.62 -16.72
N ARG A 389 23.48 17.74 -16.07
CA ARG A 389 24.21 16.66 -16.73
C ARG A 389 23.29 15.68 -17.45
N PHE A 390 22.13 15.37 -16.88
CA PHE A 390 21.16 14.48 -17.53
C PHE A 390 20.54 15.14 -18.77
N LEU A 391 20.26 16.44 -18.74
CA LEU A 391 19.78 17.19 -19.91
C LEU A 391 20.87 17.27 -21.00
N GLU A 392 22.14 17.50 -20.62
CA GLU A 392 23.31 17.42 -21.52
C GLU A 392 23.48 16.02 -22.14
N GLU A 393 23.42 14.96 -21.33
CA GLU A 393 23.58 13.56 -21.77
C GLU A 393 22.43 13.07 -22.67
N THR A 394 21.22 13.61 -22.51
CA THR A 394 20.01 13.14 -23.23
C THR A 394 19.51 14.06 -24.33
N GLY A 395 19.95 15.32 -24.37
CA GLY A 395 19.47 16.33 -25.32
C GLY A 395 18.02 16.79 -25.07
N VAL A 396 17.49 16.59 -23.85
CA VAL A 396 16.13 17.04 -23.48
C VAL A 396 16.13 18.56 -23.31
N ALA A 397 15.39 19.25 -24.17
CA ALA A 397 15.31 20.72 -24.22
C ALA A 397 13.93 21.28 -23.83
N TRP A 398 13.13 20.51 -23.08
CA TRP A 398 11.82 20.96 -22.58
C TRP A 398 11.95 21.80 -21.30
N PRO A 399 11.07 22.78 -21.06
CA PRO A 399 11.02 23.52 -19.79
C PRO A 399 10.91 22.58 -18.58
N GLN A 400 11.68 22.87 -17.53
CA GLN A 400 11.72 22.11 -16.28
C GLN A 400 11.34 23.04 -15.11
N ILE A 401 10.22 22.76 -14.44
CA ILE A 401 9.90 23.37 -13.15
C ILE A 401 10.80 22.71 -12.09
N PHE A 402 11.53 23.54 -11.34
CA PHE A 402 12.47 23.10 -10.30
C PHE A 402 12.70 24.20 -9.26
N HIS A 403 12.65 23.87 -7.98
CA HIS A 403 12.91 24.83 -6.90
C HIS A 403 14.36 24.82 -6.44
N SER A 404 15.01 25.99 -6.49
CA SER A 404 16.35 26.20 -5.93
C SER A 404 16.40 25.98 -4.40
N GLU A 405 15.29 26.22 -3.69
CA GLU A 405 15.15 25.96 -2.25
C GLU A 405 15.13 24.45 -1.93
N ARG A 406 16.14 23.93 -1.21
CA ARG A 406 16.26 22.49 -0.88
C ARG A 406 15.03 21.88 -0.20
N ALA A 407 14.28 22.66 0.59
CA ALA A 407 13.05 22.22 1.26
C ALA A 407 11.86 21.98 0.30
N LYS A 408 11.97 22.44 -0.95
CA LYS A 408 10.95 22.33 -2.01
C LYS A 408 11.41 21.40 -3.16
N ARG A 409 12.37 20.52 -2.90
CA ARG A 409 12.90 19.50 -3.83
C ARG A 409 12.43 18.09 -3.44
N GLY A 410 12.56 17.12 -4.33
CA GLY A 410 12.11 15.74 -4.07
C GLY A 410 10.60 15.63 -3.86
N TRP A 411 10.18 14.70 -3.00
CA TRP A 411 8.76 14.51 -2.65
C TRP A 411 8.13 15.72 -1.91
N SER A 412 8.94 16.65 -1.41
CA SER A 412 8.53 17.94 -0.85
C SER A 412 8.33 19.03 -1.91
N HIS A 413 8.42 18.70 -3.21
CA HIS A 413 8.16 19.66 -4.29
C HIS A 413 6.70 20.13 -4.25
N PRO A 414 6.41 21.45 -4.19
CA PRO A 414 5.05 21.98 -3.96
C PRO A 414 3.97 21.37 -4.86
N LEU A 415 4.20 21.29 -6.18
CA LEU A 415 3.28 20.63 -7.12
C LEU A 415 3.08 19.13 -6.82
N ALA A 416 4.14 18.39 -6.47
CA ALA A 416 4.05 16.97 -6.16
C ALA A 416 3.28 16.73 -4.87
N THR A 417 3.56 17.50 -3.81
CA THR A 417 2.85 17.43 -2.54
C THR A 417 1.38 17.83 -2.71
N HIS A 418 1.09 18.95 -3.39
CA HIS A 418 -0.27 19.48 -3.60
C HIS A 418 -1.17 18.53 -4.40
N TYR A 419 -0.62 17.80 -5.37
CA TYR A 419 -1.35 16.85 -6.19
C TYR A 419 -1.13 15.38 -5.81
N GLY A 420 -0.60 15.09 -4.62
CA GLY A 420 -0.48 13.72 -4.12
C GLY A 420 0.37 12.79 -4.98
N ILE A 421 1.40 13.32 -5.66
CA ILE A 421 2.30 12.54 -6.51
C ILE A 421 3.18 11.65 -5.63
N ASN A 422 2.89 10.36 -5.69
CA ASN A 422 3.42 9.28 -4.85
C ASN A 422 4.37 8.33 -5.61
N THR A 423 4.46 8.48 -6.93
CA THR A 423 5.17 7.60 -7.87
C THR A 423 5.80 8.44 -8.99
N ILE A 424 6.85 7.95 -9.65
CA ILE A 424 7.42 8.60 -10.86
C ILE A 424 7.97 7.57 -11.88
N PRO A 425 7.77 7.78 -13.19
CA PRO A 425 7.15 8.96 -13.78
C PRO A 425 5.63 8.97 -13.63
N THR A 426 5.06 10.15 -13.41
CA THR A 426 3.63 10.40 -13.62
C THR A 426 3.51 11.35 -14.80
N ILE A 427 2.79 10.94 -15.84
CA ILE A 427 2.53 11.77 -17.02
C ILE A 427 1.07 12.18 -17.00
N TRP A 428 0.81 13.47 -17.18
CA TRP A 428 -0.52 14.04 -17.34
C TRP A 428 -0.67 14.58 -18.76
N LEU A 429 -1.88 14.48 -19.31
CA LEU A 429 -2.24 15.12 -20.56
C LEU A 429 -3.23 16.26 -20.29
N VAL A 430 -2.88 17.45 -20.75
CA VAL A 430 -3.72 18.66 -20.72
C VAL A 430 -4.03 19.07 -22.16
N ASP A 431 -5.26 19.52 -22.41
CA ASP A 431 -5.70 19.96 -23.74
C ASP A 431 -5.28 21.41 -24.07
N PRO A 432 -5.50 21.87 -25.32
CA PRO A 432 -5.22 23.25 -25.72
C PRO A 432 -6.01 24.36 -24.99
N GLN A 433 -7.00 24.01 -24.16
CA GLN A 433 -7.77 24.95 -23.33
C GLN A 433 -7.18 25.04 -21.90
N GLY A 434 -6.19 24.21 -21.58
CA GLY A 434 -5.64 24.08 -20.23
C GLY A 434 -6.45 23.12 -19.35
N VAL A 435 -7.36 22.31 -19.92
CA VAL A 435 -8.20 21.35 -19.21
C VAL A 435 -7.52 19.99 -19.16
N VAL A 436 -7.48 19.37 -17.98
CA VAL A 436 -6.84 18.06 -17.79
C VAL A 436 -7.67 16.96 -18.43
N VAL A 437 -7.04 16.14 -19.27
CA VAL A 437 -7.63 14.97 -19.94
C VAL A 437 -7.34 13.69 -19.16
N SER A 438 -6.14 13.55 -18.60
CA SER A 438 -5.76 12.45 -17.70
C SER A 438 -4.63 12.87 -16.76
N THR A 439 -4.67 12.37 -15.52
CA THR A 439 -3.59 12.48 -14.51
C THR A 439 -2.75 11.20 -14.37
N ASN A 440 -3.01 10.18 -15.19
CA ASN A 440 -2.24 8.94 -15.25
C ASN A 440 -2.33 8.35 -16.65
N ILE A 441 -1.33 8.62 -17.50
CA ILE A 441 -1.23 8.04 -18.85
C ILE A 441 0.15 7.42 -19.08
N GLU A 442 0.18 6.20 -19.59
CA GLU A 442 1.42 5.52 -19.95
C GLU A 442 1.95 6.04 -21.29
N ALA A 443 3.27 6.16 -21.45
CA ALA A 443 3.87 6.53 -22.75
C ALA A 443 3.40 5.61 -23.90
N ALA A 444 3.16 4.32 -23.62
CA ALA A 444 2.63 3.34 -24.57
C ALA A 444 1.23 3.68 -25.13
N THR A 445 0.36 4.34 -24.35
CA THR A 445 -1.01 4.70 -24.75
C THR A 445 -1.16 6.18 -25.13
N LEU A 446 -0.09 6.96 -25.01
CA LEU A 446 -0.08 8.43 -25.08
C LEU A 446 -0.44 9.01 -26.46
N GLU A 447 0.13 8.51 -27.56
CA GLU A 447 -0.11 9.08 -28.89
C GLU A 447 -1.59 8.99 -29.33
N PRO A 448 -2.29 7.84 -29.20
CA PRO A 448 -3.72 7.76 -29.50
C PRO A 448 -4.57 8.83 -28.79
N VAL A 449 -4.37 9.00 -27.47
CA VAL A 449 -5.16 9.92 -26.63
C VAL A 449 -4.81 11.38 -26.92
N LEU A 450 -3.53 11.70 -27.12
CA LEU A 450 -3.11 13.03 -27.58
C LEU A 450 -3.75 13.36 -28.94
N ARG A 451 -3.70 12.43 -29.90
CA ARG A 451 -4.28 12.65 -31.24
C ARG A 451 -5.79 12.85 -31.17
N GLU A 452 -6.50 12.10 -30.33
CA GLU A 452 -7.93 12.29 -30.13
C GLU A 452 -8.24 13.65 -29.48
N THR A 453 -7.47 14.06 -28.48
CA THR A 453 -7.57 15.36 -27.80
C THR A 453 -7.42 16.52 -28.78
N LEU A 454 -6.39 16.50 -29.62
CA LEU A 454 -6.16 17.50 -30.66
C LEU A 454 -7.30 17.51 -31.70
N LEU A 455 -7.81 16.34 -32.11
CA LEU A 455 -8.95 16.24 -33.03
C LEU A 455 -10.27 16.76 -32.42
N LYS A 456 -10.50 16.58 -31.12
CA LYS A 456 -11.64 17.19 -30.39
C LYS A 456 -11.53 18.71 -30.39
N HIS A 457 -10.37 19.25 -30.01
CA HIS A 457 -10.12 20.69 -30.01
C HIS A 457 -10.32 21.32 -31.41
N MET A 458 -9.72 20.75 -32.46
CA MET A 458 -9.85 21.26 -33.83
C MET A 458 -11.29 21.22 -34.38
N ARG A 459 -12.14 20.30 -33.88
CA ARG A 459 -13.57 20.27 -34.21
C ARG A 459 -14.36 21.35 -33.47
N ALA A 460 -14.07 21.56 -32.18
CA ALA A 460 -14.70 22.58 -31.37
C ALA A 460 -14.42 24.01 -31.90
N ALA A 461 -13.16 24.30 -32.24
CA ALA A 461 -12.76 25.59 -32.82
C ALA A 461 -13.54 25.89 -34.12
N LYS A 462 -13.60 24.93 -35.05
CA LYS A 462 -14.36 25.08 -36.31
C LYS A 462 -15.86 25.26 -36.11
N ALA A 463 -16.44 24.63 -35.10
CA ALA A 463 -17.85 24.80 -34.76
C ALA A 463 -18.15 26.20 -34.18
N GLN A 464 -17.19 26.81 -33.49
CA GLN A 464 -17.28 28.21 -33.04
C GLN A 464 -17.13 29.19 -34.22
N GLU A 465 -16.18 28.94 -35.13
CA GLU A 465 -16.02 29.71 -36.37
C GLU A 465 -17.27 29.69 -37.26
N SER A 466 -17.97 28.54 -37.35
CA SER A 466 -19.20 28.40 -38.14
C SER A 466 -20.47 28.95 -37.48
N ASN A 467 -20.42 29.31 -36.19
CA ASN A 467 -21.54 29.92 -35.47
C ASN A 467 -21.41 31.45 -35.34
N ASN A 468 -20.24 32.01 -35.69
CA ASN A 468 -19.92 33.44 -35.62
C ASN A 468 -19.90 34.13 -37.00
N ASN A 469 -20.19 33.39 -38.08
CA ASN A 469 -20.33 33.85 -39.47
C ASN A 469 -21.76 33.60 -39.98
#